data_AF-A0A9D6K7P6-F1
#
_entry.id   AF-A0A9D6K7P6-F1
#
_cell.length_a   1.000
_cell.length_b   1.000
_cell.length_c   1.000
_cell.angle_alpha   90.00
_cell.angle_beta   90.00
_cell.angle_gamma   90.00
#
_symmetry.space_group_name_H-M   'P 1'
#
loop_
_entity.id
_entity.type
_entity.pdbx_description
1 polymer ?
#
loop_
_entity_poly.entity_id
_entity_poly.type
_entity_poly.pdbx_seq_one_letter_code
_entity_poly.pdbx_strand_id
1 'polypeptide(L)'
;MELEEFGEIKEEEVFEAVLNGKIIENYSDDEPYPSCLVYGRTDTDRPLHIACAYSKHDDMAIIITVYQPDPDKWIEFERRKV
;
A
#
# COMPACT_ATOMS: atom_id res chain seq x y z
N MET A 1 -1.11 17.75 19.25
CA MET A 1 -1.25 16.68 18.24
C MET A 1 -1.13 17.39 16.91
N GLU A 2 0.07 17.36 16.34
CA GLU A 2 0.26 17.76 14.94
C GLU A 2 -0.69 16.91 14.11
N LEU A 3 -1.52 17.58 13.32
CA LEU A 3 -2.43 16.92 12.40
C LEU A 3 -1.55 16.08 11.47
N GLU A 4 -1.77 14.77 11.44
CA GLU A 4 -1.25 13.93 10.36
C GLU A 4 -1.62 14.62 9.06
N GLU A 5 -0.62 14.96 8.24
CA GLU A 5 -0.72 15.87 7.08
C GLU A 5 -1.89 15.54 6.15
N PHE A 6 -2.33 14.28 6.14
CA PHE A 6 -3.38 13.75 5.28
C PHE A 6 -4.60 13.15 6.03
N GLY A 7 -4.61 13.15 7.37
CA GLY A 7 -5.72 12.62 8.18
C GLY A 7 -5.97 11.11 8.04
N GLU A 8 -7.17 10.65 8.41
CA GLU A 8 -7.57 9.24 8.29
C GLU A 8 -7.54 8.77 6.82
N ILE A 9 -7.21 7.50 6.60
CA ILE A 9 -7.23 6.86 5.27
C ILE A 9 -8.63 6.31 5.02
N LYS A 10 -9.27 6.76 3.94
CA LYS A 10 -10.61 6.30 3.55
C LYS A 10 -10.53 5.11 2.60
N GLU A 11 -11.58 4.29 2.57
CA GLU A 11 -11.66 3.14 1.66
C GLU A 11 -11.52 3.55 0.19
N GLU A 12 -12.14 4.66 -0.23
CA GLU A 12 -12.03 5.21 -1.58
C GLU A 12 -10.57 5.51 -1.99
N GLU A 13 -9.79 6.11 -1.09
CA GLU A 13 -8.36 6.38 -1.31
C GLU A 13 -7.55 5.09 -1.49
N VAL A 14 -7.92 4.02 -0.76
CA VAL A 14 -7.30 2.69 -0.93
C VAL A 14 -7.60 2.15 -2.33
N PHE A 15 -8.85 2.24 -2.79
CA PHE A 15 -9.24 1.79 -4.13
C PHE A 15 -8.48 2.56 -5.22
N GLU A 16 -8.44 3.89 -5.14
CA GLU A 16 -7.71 4.75 -6.10
C GLU A 16 -6.23 4.37 -6.18
N ALA A 17 -5.58 4.26 -5.02
CA ALA A 17 -4.15 3.98 -4.94
C ALA A 17 -3.81 2.56 -5.41
N VAL A 18 -4.66 1.56 -5.14
CA VAL A 18 -4.44 0.19 -5.63
C VAL A 18 -4.60 0.13 -7.15
N LEU A 19 -5.64 0.76 -7.72
CA LEU A 19 -5.93 0.69 -9.16
C LEU A 19 -4.84 1.36 -10.02
N ASN A 20 -4.21 2.42 -9.51
CA ASN A 20 -3.14 3.16 -10.20
C ASN A 20 -1.74 2.83 -9.66
N GLY A 21 -1.64 1.86 -8.74
CA GLY A 21 -0.42 1.55 -8.01
C GLY A 21 0.52 0.63 -8.77
N LYS A 22 1.70 0.43 -8.19
CA LYS A 22 2.70 -0.54 -8.64
C LYS A 22 3.20 -1.37 -7.48
N ILE A 23 3.47 -2.64 -7.75
CA ILE A 23 4.11 -3.53 -6.77
C ILE A 23 5.57 -3.10 -6.62
N ILE A 24 5.98 -2.79 -5.39
CA ILE A 24 7.35 -2.35 -5.05
C ILE A 24 8.13 -3.40 -4.23
N GLU A 25 7.44 -4.28 -3.50
CA GLU A 25 8.04 -5.44 -2.85
C GLU A 25 7.13 -6.67 -3.06
N ASN A 26 7.73 -7.84 -3.28
CA ASN A 26 7.02 -9.11 -3.37
C ASN A 26 7.42 -9.99 -2.19
N TYR A 27 6.44 -10.53 -1.48
CA TYR A 27 6.62 -11.46 -0.37
C TYR A 27 5.98 -12.79 -0.76
N SER A 28 6.64 -13.50 -1.69
CA SER A 28 6.14 -14.76 -2.24
C SER A 28 5.97 -15.88 -1.20
N ASP A 29 6.70 -15.75 -0.10
CA ASP A 29 6.83 -16.78 0.93
C ASP A 29 5.87 -16.55 2.10
N ASP A 30 5.06 -15.48 2.05
CA ASP A 30 4.04 -15.20 3.06
C ASP A 30 2.91 -16.24 3.01
N GLU A 31 2.41 -16.58 4.20
CA GLU A 31 1.28 -17.48 4.39
C GLU A 31 0.09 -16.74 5.05
N PRO A 32 -1.17 -17.08 4.72
CA PRO A 32 -1.62 -18.21 3.90
C PRO A 32 -1.57 -17.96 2.38
N TYR A 33 -1.36 -16.72 1.96
CA TYR A 33 -1.27 -16.34 0.55
C TYR A 33 -0.04 -15.46 0.33
N PRO A 34 0.67 -15.63 -0.80
CA PRO A 34 1.71 -14.70 -1.21
C PRO A 34 1.21 -13.26 -1.17
N SER A 35 1.97 -12.39 -0.55
CA SER A 35 1.62 -10.99 -0.38
C SER A 35 2.58 -10.09 -1.16
N CYS A 36 2.19 -8.84 -1.35
CA CYS A 36 3.00 -7.83 -1.98
C CYS A 36 2.74 -6.47 -1.34
N LEU A 37 3.73 -5.58 -1.45
CA LEU A 37 3.58 -4.17 -1.11
C LEU A 37 3.36 -3.38 -2.39
N VAL A 38 2.23 -2.71 -2.47
CA VAL A 38 1.87 -1.78 -3.54
C VAL A 38 2.13 -0.36 -3.07
N TYR A 39 2.80 0.43 -3.92
CA TYR A 39 2.83 1.89 -3.80
C TYR A 39 1.86 2.48 -4.82
N GLY A 40 0.94 3.30 -4.33
CA GLY A 40 0.00 4.05 -5.15
C GLY A 40 -0.18 5.46 -4.63
N ARG A 41 -0.91 6.26 -5.40
CA ARG A 41 -1.33 7.61 -5.00
C ARG A 41 -2.83 7.74 -5.19
N THR A 42 -3.47 8.46 -4.28
CA THR A 42 -4.87 8.87 -4.40
C THR A 42 -5.00 9.92 -5.50
N ASP A 43 -6.23 10.24 -5.89
CA ASP A 43 -6.53 11.33 -6.82
C ASP A 43 -6.11 12.70 -6.28
N THR A 44 -5.97 12.82 -4.95
CA THR A 44 -5.45 14.00 -4.25
C THR A 44 -3.93 14.00 -4.06
N ASP A 45 -3.21 13.11 -4.75
CA ASP A 45 -1.75 13.01 -4.74
C ASP A 45 -1.15 12.48 -3.41
N ARG A 46 -1.98 11.92 -2.52
CA ARG A 46 -1.54 11.32 -1.26
C ARG A 46 -0.84 9.99 -1.53
N PRO A 47 0.42 9.80 -1.10
CA PRO A 47 1.12 8.53 -1.26
C PRO A 47 0.61 7.49 -0.26
N LEU A 48 0.34 6.27 -0.72
CA LEU A 48 -0.09 5.15 0.12
C LEU A 48 0.73 3.90 -0.18
N HIS A 49 1.09 3.20 0.89
CA HIS A 49 1.60 1.83 0.88
C HIS A 49 0.49 0.88 1.29
N ILE A 50 0.22 -0.10 0.44
CA ILE A 50 -0.83 -1.10 0.64
C ILE A 50 -0.18 -2.47 0.64
N ALA A 51 -0.16 -3.12 1.79
CA ALA A 51 0.18 -4.54 1.86
C ALA A 51 -1.08 -5.34 1.53
N CYS A 52 -1.03 -6.13 0.47
CA CYS A 52 -2.16 -6.94 0.04
C CYS A 52 -1.70 -8.32 -0.45
N ALA A 53 -2.62 -9.26 -0.38
CA ALA A 53 -2.46 -10.59 -0.95
C ALA A 53 -3.59 -10.87 -1.95
N TYR A 54 -3.41 -11.84 -2.83
CA TYR A 54 -4.46 -12.27 -3.76
C TYR A 54 -4.84 -13.73 -3.51
N SER A 55 -6.08 -13.96 -3.09
CA SER A 55 -6.67 -15.31 -3.04
C SER A 55 -7.19 -15.66 -4.43
N LYS A 56 -6.46 -16.53 -5.13
CA LYS A 56 -6.92 -17.08 -6.41
C LYS A 56 -8.16 -17.98 -6.25
N HIS A 57 -8.37 -18.56 -5.06
CA HIS A 57 -9.52 -19.42 -4.81
C HIS A 57 -10.82 -18.63 -4.80
N ASP A 58 -10.81 -17.48 -4.11
CA ASP A 58 -11.98 -16.62 -3.94
C ASP A 58 -12.07 -15.53 -5.01
N ASP A 59 -11.04 -15.40 -5.85
CA ASP A 59 -10.84 -14.30 -6.81
C ASP A 59 -10.92 -12.93 -6.13
N MET A 60 -10.21 -12.80 -5.00
CA MET A 60 -10.25 -11.61 -4.13
C MET A 60 -8.86 -11.09 -3.80
N ALA A 61 -8.71 -9.77 -3.86
CA ALA A 61 -7.61 -9.07 -3.22
C ALA A 61 -7.93 -8.84 -1.74
N ILE A 62 -7.01 -9.21 -0.86
CA ILE A 62 -7.12 -9.07 0.58
C ILE A 62 -6.18 -7.94 1.00
N ILE A 63 -6.76 -6.84 1.49
CA ILE A 63 -5.99 -5.74 2.06
C ILE A 63 -5.61 -6.10 3.49
N ILE A 64 -4.32 -6.20 3.77
CA ILE A 64 -3.78 -6.57 5.09
C ILE A 64 -3.59 -5.30 5.92
N THR A 65 -2.89 -4.32 5.35
CA THR A 65 -2.68 -3.01 6.00
C THR A 65 -2.46 -1.93 4.95
N VAL A 66 -2.86 -0.71 5.29
CA VAL A 66 -2.61 0.48 4.49
C VAL A 66 -2.01 1.54 5.40
N TYR A 67 -0.94 2.18 4.93
CA TYR A 67 -0.29 3.25 5.67
C TYR A 67 0.34 4.26 4.71
N GLN A 68 0.60 5.46 5.23
CA GLN A 68 1.36 6.45 4.50
C GLN A 68 2.87 6.17 4.64
N PRO A 69 3.64 6.09 3.53
CA PRO A 69 5.06 5.81 3.60
C PRO A 69 5.83 6.94 4.28
N ASP A 70 6.67 6.54 5.22
CA ASP A 70 7.56 7.44 5.97
C ASP A 70 8.75 7.87 5.08
N PRO A 71 8.91 9.18 4.77
CA PRO A 71 9.99 9.67 3.92
C PRO A 71 11.40 9.43 4.52
N ASP A 72 11.51 9.20 5.83
CA ASP A 72 12.77 8.83 6.46
C ASP A 72 13.14 7.37 6.19
N LYS A 73 12.17 6.50 5.89
CA LYS A 73 12.38 5.07 5.60
C LYS A 73 12.39 4.75 4.10
N TRP A 74 11.82 5.62 3.27
CA TRP A 74 11.61 5.35 1.85
C TRP A 74 12.22 6.42 0.96
N ILE A 75 12.84 6.00 -0.14
CA ILE A 75 13.31 6.85 -1.23
C ILE A 75 12.20 6.89 -2.26
N GLU A 76 11.70 8.09 -2.56
CA GLU A 76 10.60 8.33 -3.49
C GLU A 76 9.32 7.51 -3.19
N PHE A 77 9.15 7.09 -1.94
CA PHE A 77 8.05 6.18 -1.52
C PHE A 77 8.04 4.83 -2.24
N GLU A 78 9.15 4.40 -2.83
CA GLU A 78 9.21 3.17 -3.61
C GLU A 78 10.26 2.20 -3.10
N ARG A 79 11.42 2.74 -2.70
CA ARG A 79 12.57 1.93 -2.30
C ARG A 79 12.88 2.15 -0.84
N ARG A 80 12.92 1.08 -0.06
CA ARG A 80 13.33 1.15 1.35
C ARG A 80 14.80 1.56 1.47
N LYS A 81 15.09 2.46 2.40
CA LYS A 81 16.46 2.78 2.81
C LYS A 81 17.03 1.57 3.57
N VAL A 82 18.23 1.16 3.21
CA VAL A 82 19.02 0.10 3.87
C VAL A 82 19.96 0.71 4.90
#